data_AF-A0A099J185-F1
#
_entry.id   AF-A0A099J185-F1
#
_cell.length_a   1.000
_cell.length_b   1.000
_cell.length_c   1.000
_cell.angle_alpha   90.00
_cell.angle_beta   90.00
_cell.angle_gamma   90.00
#
_symmetry.space_group_name_H-M   'P 1'
#
loop_
_entity.id
_entity.type
_entity.pdbx_description
1 polymer ?
#
loop_
_entity_poly.entity_id
_entity_poly.type
_entity_poly.pdbx_seq_one_letter_code
_entity_poly.pdbx_strand_id
1 'polypeptide(L)'
;MRNLSRRGPVAAWSAAGTNQAYLPLKVSVGYLLGTSVIFLVGPSRALADNVPGLAVFVLSTIAFFAAGYRLSIVQSRPYRQFGSTDRRVTPPVRAALLLSSGWFLLFSIASLAEYGATGVGDIFSAAFSPSASYYAKFSVYAEQQSTGRVSLPIQIAVLTGALYGVLVPLTVYFWRRIGVPTRILALLGMLSYLGYFVYIGTQKGVGDLLVMAVAALAVSAVPLEKRRRARARDDSRSRSTSSSKYSRRSSRWIAVAVVVLGVGFFGYLANNQGDRVQGTSFAAQFTPGPVLTSVFGEKFARGLLVATYYPTHGYIGLSKNLEVPFEWAEGFGGMPALASYKTQYLGGADPLELSYPSRTEAVTGWPAGKLWATVYPWLASDLTFPGAAMFMALVGWFMARMWIGARVERDPLSLVLFCQVAIFIAYVPANNQLMTARYTAVGLITLLVVYVARSLVGGERPRLNAPWRERSPRVVEPADASPDALARPDGDSGGAAEPDTL
;
A
#
# COMPACT_ATOMS: atom_id res chain seq x y z
N MET A 1 -30.36 21.51 37.85
CA MET A 1 -29.76 21.78 36.52
C MET A 1 -28.26 21.53 36.58
N ARG A 2 -27.77 20.37 36.13
CA ARG A 2 -26.33 20.06 36.10
C ARG A 2 -25.75 20.52 34.77
N ASN A 3 -24.76 21.41 34.84
CA ASN A 3 -23.96 21.88 33.71
C ASN A 3 -23.24 20.69 33.05
N LEU A 4 -23.91 20.06 32.08
CA LEU A 4 -23.28 19.21 31.08
C LEU A 4 -22.46 20.13 30.17
N SER A 5 -21.28 20.52 30.64
CA SER A 5 -20.29 21.19 29.81
C SER A 5 -20.03 20.27 28.60
N ARG A 6 -20.53 20.71 27.44
CA ARG A 6 -20.30 20.11 26.12
C ARG A 6 -18.82 20.25 25.77
N ARG A 7 -17.93 19.55 26.48
CA ARG A 7 -16.58 19.29 25.97
C ARG A 7 -16.76 18.29 24.83
N GLY A 8 -16.90 18.84 23.63
CA GLY A 8 -17.18 18.08 22.42
C GLY A 8 -16.14 16.98 22.18
N PRO A 9 -16.50 15.96 21.36
CA PRO A 9 -15.70 14.77 21.07
C PRO A 9 -14.29 15.03 20.49
N VAL A 10 -13.95 16.27 20.18
CA VAL A 10 -12.65 16.70 19.61
C VAL A 10 -11.53 16.72 20.65
N ALA A 11 -11.83 16.79 21.95
CA ALA A 11 -10.81 16.97 22.99
C ALA A 11 -9.86 15.76 23.23
N ALA A 12 -10.11 14.60 22.59
CA ALA A 12 -9.30 13.40 22.81
C ALA A 12 -8.01 13.35 21.96
N TRP A 13 -7.90 14.15 20.91
CA TRP A 13 -6.65 14.32 20.17
C TRP A 13 -5.96 15.56 20.70
N SER A 14 -4.98 15.39 21.58
CA SER A 14 -4.06 16.48 21.89
C SER A 14 -3.48 17.08 20.59
N ALA A 15 -3.09 18.35 20.58
CA ALA A 15 -2.52 19.02 19.40
C ALA A 15 -1.33 18.27 18.74
N ALA A 16 -0.61 17.41 19.48
CA ALA A 16 0.43 16.55 18.92
C ALA A 16 -0.12 15.32 18.16
N GLY A 17 -1.30 14.84 18.54
CA GLY A 17 -1.99 13.73 17.88
C GLY A 17 -2.66 14.15 16.58
N THR A 18 -3.18 15.37 16.50
CA THR A 18 -3.82 15.89 15.27
C THR A 18 -2.84 15.88 14.11
N ASN A 19 -1.61 16.37 14.30
CA ASN A 19 -0.59 16.36 13.24
C ASN A 19 -0.25 14.96 12.71
N GLN A 20 -0.27 13.93 13.56
CA GLN A 20 -0.01 12.55 13.14
C GLN A 20 -1.21 11.91 12.43
N ALA A 21 -2.43 12.31 12.80
CA ALA A 21 -3.65 11.86 12.11
C ALA A 21 -3.68 12.33 10.65
N TYR A 22 -3.14 13.51 10.34
CA TYR A 22 -3.09 14.08 8.99
C TYR A 22 -1.81 13.75 8.20
N LEU A 23 -0.90 12.92 8.72
CA LEU A 23 0.34 12.59 8.01
C LEU A 23 0.09 11.98 6.61
N PRO A 24 -0.79 10.97 6.45
CA PRO A 24 -1.08 10.42 5.12
C PRO A 24 -1.65 11.47 4.17
N LEU A 25 -2.54 12.34 4.65
CA LEU A 25 -3.09 13.43 3.84
C LEU A 25 -1.99 14.36 3.32
N LYS A 26 -1.08 14.81 4.19
CA LYS A 26 0.03 15.71 3.80
C LYS A 26 0.93 15.06 2.75
N VAL A 27 1.27 13.79 2.92
CA VAL A 27 2.11 13.04 1.98
C VAL A 27 1.39 12.86 0.64
N SER A 28 0.14 12.42 0.65
CA SER A 28 -0.65 12.19 -0.57
C SER A 28 -0.92 13.48 -1.33
N VAL A 29 -1.36 14.55 -0.67
CA VAL A 29 -1.59 15.85 -1.32
C VAL A 29 -0.28 16.44 -1.83
N GLY A 30 0.80 16.39 -1.05
CA GLY A 30 2.11 16.84 -1.48
C GLY A 30 2.62 16.09 -2.72
N TYR A 31 2.42 14.77 -2.75
CA TYR A 31 2.76 13.94 -3.91
C TYR A 31 1.94 14.33 -5.16
N LEU A 32 0.60 14.36 -5.06
CA LEU A 32 -0.28 14.66 -6.19
C LEU A 32 -0.11 16.09 -6.71
N LEU A 33 0.05 17.07 -5.83
CA LEU A 33 0.39 18.44 -6.23
C LEU A 33 1.78 18.49 -6.85
N GLY A 34 2.76 17.79 -6.29
CA GLY A 34 4.11 17.72 -6.81
C GLY A 34 4.16 17.22 -8.25
N THR A 35 3.51 16.09 -8.55
CA THR A 35 3.46 15.55 -9.92
C THR A 35 2.74 16.49 -10.88
N SER A 36 1.67 17.15 -10.42
CA SER A 36 0.93 18.13 -11.23
C SER A 36 1.77 19.38 -11.52
N VAL A 37 2.52 19.88 -10.53
CA VAL A 37 3.42 21.03 -10.70
C VAL A 37 4.56 20.67 -11.66
N ILE A 38 5.19 19.51 -11.49
CA ILE A 38 6.25 19.03 -12.41
C ILE A 38 5.72 18.97 -13.85
N PHE A 39 4.48 18.52 -14.05
CA PHE A 39 3.84 18.56 -15.36
C PHE A 39 3.65 20.00 -15.88
N LEU A 40 3.08 20.90 -15.07
CA LEU A 40 2.75 22.27 -15.47
C LEU A 40 3.96 23.16 -15.77
N VAL A 41 5.09 22.90 -15.11
CA VAL A 41 6.36 23.62 -15.38
C VAL A 41 7.26 22.86 -16.35
N GLY A 42 6.95 21.60 -16.62
CA GLY A 42 7.75 20.72 -17.46
C GLY A 42 7.46 20.87 -18.96
N PRO A 43 8.34 20.32 -19.82
CA PRO A 43 8.20 20.40 -21.27
C PRO A 43 6.94 19.70 -21.79
N SER A 44 6.46 18.67 -21.07
CA SER A 44 5.24 17.93 -21.37
C SER A 44 3.98 18.79 -21.47
N ARG A 45 3.97 19.97 -20.83
CA ARG A 45 2.82 20.89 -20.86
C ARG A 45 2.46 21.32 -22.28
N ALA A 46 3.45 21.49 -23.16
CA ALA A 46 3.22 21.96 -24.53
C ALA A 46 2.43 20.96 -25.38
N LEU A 47 2.34 19.69 -24.94
CA LEU A 47 1.61 18.62 -25.62
C LEU A 47 0.15 18.49 -25.16
N ALA A 48 -0.26 19.29 -24.18
CA ALA A 48 -1.62 19.27 -23.63
C ALA A 48 -2.48 20.39 -24.21
N ASP A 49 -3.70 20.03 -24.64
CA ASP A 49 -4.57 20.92 -25.40
C ASP A 49 -5.33 21.91 -24.48
N ASN A 50 -5.97 21.40 -23.42
CA ASN A 50 -6.75 22.19 -22.45
C ASN A 50 -6.10 22.25 -21.06
N VAL A 51 -4.97 22.97 -20.93
CA VAL A 51 -4.25 23.11 -19.65
C VAL A 51 -5.08 23.73 -18.52
N PRO A 52 -5.90 24.79 -18.74
CA PRO A 52 -6.73 25.35 -17.67
C PRO A 52 -7.79 24.37 -17.15
N GLY A 53 -8.51 23.69 -18.05
CA GLY A 53 -9.52 22.70 -17.68
C GLY A 53 -8.90 21.52 -16.92
N LEU A 54 -7.75 21.04 -17.38
CA LEU A 54 -6.95 20.04 -16.70
C LEU A 54 -6.57 20.48 -15.27
N ALA A 55 -6.03 21.69 -15.11
CA ALA A 55 -5.61 22.21 -13.81
C ALA A 55 -6.79 22.33 -12.84
N VAL A 56 -7.92 22.90 -13.29
CA VAL A 56 -9.15 23.01 -12.48
C VAL A 56 -9.64 21.63 -12.05
N PHE A 57 -9.67 20.66 -12.96
CA PHE A 57 -10.11 19.30 -12.67
C PHE A 57 -9.20 18.61 -11.64
N VAL A 58 -7.88 18.62 -11.86
CA VAL A 58 -6.91 17.99 -10.96
C VAL A 58 -6.96 18.62 -9.57
N LEU A 59 -6.96 19.95 -9.47
CA LEU A 59 -7.09 20.66 -8.18
C LEU A 59 -8.41 20.31 -7.46
N SER A 60 -9.50 20.19 -8.21
CA SER A 60 -10.80 19.78 -7.66
C SER A 60 -10.72 18.36 -7.08
N THR A 61 -10.11 17.41 -7.78
CA THR A 61 -9.97 16.02 -7.27
C THR A 61 -9.13 15.95 -6.00
N ILE A 62 -8.06 16.76 -5.91
CA ILE A 62 -7.20 16.85 -4.72
C ILE A 62 -7.97 17.49 -3.55
N ALA A 63 -8.76 18.53 -3.83
CA ALA A 63 -9.61 19.17 -2.84
C ALA A 63 -10.67 18.21 -2.28
N PHE A 64 -11.36 17.46 -3.16
CA PHE A 64 -12.33 16.44 -2.76
C PHE A 64 -11.68 15.32 -1.93
N PHE A 65 -10.51 14.83 -2.35
CA PHE A 65 -9.73 13.88 -1.56
C PHE A 65 -9.43 14.40 -0.15
N ALA A 66 -8.94 15.64 -0.03
CA ALA A 66 -8.64 16.25 1.25
C ALA A 66 -9.89 16.46 2.11
N ALA A 67 -11.01 16.88 1.50
CA ALA A 67 -12.29 17.06 2.17
C ALA A 67 -12.81 15.73 2.73
N GLY A 68 -12.82 14.66 1.94
CA GLY A 68 -13.21 13.33 2.37
C GLY A 68 -12.35 12.79 3.51
N TYR A 69 -11.02 12.96 3.40
CA TYR A 69 -10.08 12.59 4.47
C TYR A 69 -10.39 13.34 5.77
N ARG A 70 -10.53 14.67 5.69
CA ARG A 70 -10.84 15.51 6.86
C ARG A 70 -12.19 15.14 7.49
N LEU A 71 -13.22 14.92 6.66
CA LEU A 71 -14.54 14.50 7.12
C LEU A 71 -14.46 13.20 7.94
N SER A 72 -13.71 12.22 7.45
CA SER A 72 -13.48 10.94 8.14
C SER A 72 -12.77 11.12 9.49
N ILE A 73 -11.73 11.97 9.56
CA ILE A 73 -11.05 12.31 10.83
C ILE A 73 -12.02 12.97 11.83
N VAL A 74 -12.84 13.92 11.37
CA VAL A 74 -13.80 14.65 12.24
C VAL A 74 -14.94 13.75 12.72
N GLN A 75 -15.44 12.85 11.87
CA GLN A 75 -16.49 11.88 12.21
C GLN A 75 -15.97 10.74 13.09
N SER A 76 -14.66 10.51 13.11
CA SER A 76 -14.06 9.47 13.92
C SER A 76 -14.25 9.78 15.40
N ARG A 77 -15.15 9.03 16.06
CA ARG A 77 -15.42 9.16 17.50
C ARG A 77 -14.12 8.99 18.31
N PRO A 78 -14.00 9.63 19.49
CA PRO A 78 -12.86 9.41 20.38
C PRO A 78 -12.70 7.92 20.67
N TYR A 79 -11.68 7.33 20.06
CA TYR A 79 -11.45 5.90 20.10
C TYR A 79 -11.08 5.47 21.52
N ARG A 80 -11.91 4.61 22.14
CA ARG A 80 -11.46 3.85 23.31
C ARG A 80 -10.34 2.95 22.83
N GLN A 81 -9.12 3.25 23.26
CA GLN A 81 -7.96 2.40 23.06
C GLN A 81 -8.31 1.01 23.60
N PHE A 82 -8.56 0.04 22.71
CA PHE A 82 -8.69 -1.35 23.14
C PHE A 82 -7.38 -1.75 23.86
N GLY A 83 -7.52 -2.27 25.08
CA GLY A 83 -6.46 -2.40 26.09
C GLY A 83 -5.28 -3.31 25.74
N SER A 84 -5.21 -3.86 24.53
CA SER A 84 -4.08 -4.64 24.07
C SER A 84 -2.99 -3.70 23.52
N THR A 85 -2.09 -3.26 24.40
CA THR A 85 -0.85 -2.57 24.00
C THR A 85 0.15 -3.50 23.31
N ASP A 86 -0.17 -4.77 23.08
CA ASP A 86 0.76 -5.72 22.51
C ASP A 86 0.43 -6.04 21.03
N ARG A 87 1.35 -5.75 20.10
CA ARG A 87 1.24 -6.11 18.66
C ARG A 87 1.50 -7.62 18.46
N ARG A 88 0.81 -8.51 19.18
CA ARG A 88 1.08 -9.95 19.10
C ARG A 88 0.78 -10.47 17.70
N VAL A 89 1.64 -11.36 17.20
CA VAL A 89 1.37 -12.11 15.96
C VAL A 89 0.38 -13.20 16.35
N THR A 90 -0.89 -13.02 15.99
CA THR A 90 -1.92 -14.02 16.23
C THR A 90 -1.79 -15.18 15.23
N PRO A 91 -2.33 -16.38 15.52
CA PRO A 91 -2.30 -17.49 14.58
C PRO A 91 -2.88 -17.14 13.19
N PRO A 92 -3.99 -16.38 13.06
CA PRO A 92 -4.48 -15.94 11.74
C PRO A 92 -3.50 -15.04 10.98
N VAL A 93 -2.81 -14.13 11.68
CA VAL A 93 -1.77 -13.27 11.05
C VAL A 93 -0.60 -14.11 10.55
N ARG A 94 -0.16 -15.10 11.34
CA ARG A 94 0.90 -16.02 10.93
C ARG A 94 0.49 -16.86 9.72
N ALA A 95 -0.72 -17.42 9.73
CA ALA A 95 -1.25 -18.18 8.61
C ALA A 95 -1.33 -17.32 7.34
N ALA A 96 -1.86 -16.10 7.44
CA ALA A 96 -1.93 -15.16 6.34
C ALA A 96 -0.55 -14.84 5.74
N LEU A 97 0.48 -14.66 6.58
CA LEU A 97 1.87 -14.46 6.13
C LEU A 97 2.43 -15.68 5.40
N LEU A 98 2.20 -16.89 5.90
CA LEU A 98 2.68 -18.12 5.27
C LEU A 98 1.99 -18.37 3.93
N LEU A 99 0.66 -18.25 3.88
CA LEU A 99 -0.13 -18.39 2.66
C LEU A 99 0.26 -17.34 1.62
N SER A 100 0.44 -16.09 2.06
CA SER A 100 0.87 -14.99 1.20
C SER A 100 2.28 -15.18 0.66
N SER A 101 3.21 -15.72 1.46
CA SER A 101 4.55 -16.06 0.97
C SER A 101 4.51 -17.18 -0.07
N GLY A 102 3.69 -18.23 0.17
CA GLY A 102 3.45 -19.30 -0.79
C GLY A 102 2.81 -18.80 -2.09
N TRP A 103 1.86 -17.85 -1.99
CA TRP A 103 1.25 -17.19 -3.14
C TRP A 103 2.29 -16.45 -4.00
N PHE A 104 3.18 -15.68 -3.36
CA PHE A 104 4.24 -14.95 -4.08
C PHE A 104 5.17 -15.92 -4.82
N LEU A 105 5.59 -17.01 -4.19
CA LEU A 105 6.40 -18.05 -4.82
C LEU A 105 5.67 -18.71 -6.00
N LEU A 106 4.44 -19.16 -5.78
CA LEU A 106 3.61 -19.80 -6.81
C LEU A 106 3.43 -18.88 -8.02
N PHE A 107 2.97 -17.65 -7.78
CA PHE A 107 2.75 -16.67 -8.85
C PHE A 107 4.03 -16.37 -9.62
N SER A 108 5.15 -16.16 -8.91
CA SER A 108 6.42 -15.80 -9.54
C SER A 108 7.02 -16.95 -10.35
N ILE A 109 7.04 -18.17 -9.81
CA ILE A 109 7.57 -19.34 -10.51
C ILE A 109 6.71 -19.68 -11.73
N ALA A 110 5.39 -19.70 -11.57
CA ALA A 110 4.49 -19.94 -12.69
C ALA A 110 4.62 -18.87 -13.77
N SER A 111 4.72 -17.59 -13.38
CA SER A 111 4.90 -16.50 -14.35
C SER A 111 6.29 -16.50 -14.99
N LEU A 112 7.35 -16.91 -14.28
CA LEU A 112 8.68 -17.08 -14.88
C LEU A 112 8.66 -18.17 -15.94
N ALA A 113 8.12 -19.35 -15.61
CA ALA A 113 7.98 -20.45 -16.55
C ALA A 113 7.15 -20.06 -17.78
N GLU A 114 6.05 -19.32 -17.57
CA GLU A 114 5.15 -18.95 -18.65
C GLU A 114 5.70 -17.90 -19.62
N TYR A 115 6.71 -17.15 -19.19
CA TYR A 115 7.45 -16.22 -20.04
C TYR A 115 8.77 -16.82 -20.56
N GLY A 116 9.01 -18.12 -20.33
CA GLY A 116 10.13 -18.85 -20.91
C GLY A 116 11.43 -18.85 -20.09
N ALA A 117 11.39 -18.49 -18.80
CA ALA A 117 12.57 -18.56 -17.95
C ALA A 117 12.90 -20.04 -17.66
N THR A 118 14.15 -20.43 -17.94
CA THR A 118 14.68 -21.78 -17.69
C THR A 118 15.46 -21.87 -16.37
N GLY A 119 15.94 -20.74 -15.86
CA GLY A 119 16.66 -20.68 -14.59
C GLY A 119 16.99 -19.27 -14.12
N VAL A 120 17.72 -19.17 -13.00
CA VAL A 120 18.09 -17.89 -12.39
C VAL A 120 19.03 -17.08 -13.31
N GLY A 121 19.82 -17.75 -14.16
CA GLY A 121 20.69 -17.11 -15.15
C GLY A 121 19.92 -16.17 -16.08
N ASP A 122 18.70 -16.55 -16.49
CA ASP A 122 17.87 -15.73 -17.39
C ASP A 122 17.40 -14.44 -16.71
N ILE A 123 17.15 -14.49 -15.40
CA ILE A 123 16.80 -13.31 -14.60
C ILE A 123 17.98 -12.33 -14.55
N PHE A 124 19.20 -12.85 -14.37
CA PHE A 124 20.40 -12.02 -14.41
C PHE A 124 20.62 -11.41 -15.79
N SER A 125 20.51 -12.19 -16.87
CA SER A 125 20.62 -11.70 -18.24
C SER A 125 19.59 -10.61 -18.56
N ALA A 126 18.34 -10.81 -18.13
CA ALA A 126 17.27 -9.83 -18.26
C ALA A 126 17.54 -8.54 -17.46
N ALA A 127 18.16 -8.65 -16.28
CA ALA A 127 18.52 -7.48 -15.47
C ALA A 127 19.49 -6.54 -16.20
N PHE A 128 20.41 -7.08 -17.01
CA PHE A 128 21.36 -6.34 -17.84
C PHE A 128 20.80 -5.92 -19.20
N SER A 129 19.70 -6.54 -19.65
CA SER A 129 19.08 -6.29 -20.96
C SER A 129 17.58 -5.97 -20.85
N PRO A 130 17.15 -5.04 -19.97
CA PRO A 130 15.75 -4.93 -19.60
C PRO A 130 14.83 -4.44 -20.72
N SER A 131 15.37 -3.74 -21.72
CA SER A 131 14.63 -3.33 -22.93
C SER A 131 14.22 -4.55 -23.76
N ALA A 132 15.16 -5.47 -24.02
CA ALA A 132 14.88 -6.71 -24.77
C ALA A 132 13.81 -7.55 -24.06
N SER A 133 13.97 -7.76 -22.74
CA SER A 133 12.97 -8.42 -21.92
C SER A 133 11.59 -7.75 -21.94
N TYR A 134 11.56 -6.43 -21.91
CA TYR A 134 10.31 -5.66 -21.96
C TYR A 134 9.56 -5.88 -23.28
N TYR A 135 10.26 -5.94 -24.41
CA TYR A 135 9.63 -6.17 -25.72
C TYR A 135 9.26 -7.64 -25.93
N ALA A 136 10.11 -8.58 -25.51
CA ALA A 136 9.86 -10.02 -25.61
C ALA A 136 8.57 -10.45 -24.90
N LYS A 137 8.19 -9.79 -23.81
CA LYS A 137 6.95 -10.11 -23.10
C LYS A 137 5.69 -9.91 -23.97
N PHE A 138 5.72 -9.01 -24.97
CA PHE A 138 4.56 -8.74 -25.82
C PHE A 138 4.30 -9.86 -26.82
N SER A 139 5.33 -10.60 -27.25
CA SER A 139 5.09 -11.79 -28.08
C SER A 139 4.37 -12.88 -27.29
N VAL A 140 4.72 -13.07 -26.01
CA VAL A 140 4.00 -13.96 -25.10
C VAL A 140 2.53 -13.53 -24.94
N TYR A 141 2.27 -12.22 -24.80
CA TYR A 141 0.88 -11.73 -24.76
C TYR A 141 0.12 -11.99 -26.05
N ALA A 142 0.73 -11.72 -27.21
CA ALA A 142 0.11 -11.94 -28.50
C ALA A 142 -0.20 -13.44 -28.73
N GLU A 143 0.73 -14.32 -28.34
CA GLU A 143 0.53 -15.78 -28.40
C GLU A 143 -0.59 -16.24 -27.45
N GLN A 144 -0.61 -15.77 -26.19
CA GLN A 144 -1.67 -16.11 -25.24
C GLN A 144 -3.05 -15.64 -25.71
N GLN A 145 -3.11 -14.44 -26.30
CA GLN A 145 -4.35 -13.89 -26.85
C GLN A 145 -4.83 -14.69 -28.07
N SER A 146 -3.93 -15.07 -28.98
CA SER A 146 -4.30 -15.79 -30.21
C SER A 146 -4.65 -17.26 -29.95
N THR A 147 -3.97 -17.91 -29.00
CA THR A 147 -4.19 -19.33 -28.68
C THR A 147 -5.26 -19.55 -27.60
N GLY A 148 -5.63 -18.50 -26.85
CA GLY A 148 -6.48 -18.63 -25.67
C GLY A 148 -5.82 -19.41 -24.52
N ARG A 149 -4.50 -19.65 -24.59
CA ARG A 149 -3.76 -20.41 -23.58
C ARG A 149 -3.84 -19.74 -22.22
N VAL A 150 -4.19 -20.53 -21.21
CA VAL A 150 -4.25 -20.09 -19.81
C VAL A 150 -3.38 -20.99 -18.91
N SER A 151 -2.62 -20.37 -18.01
CA SER A 151 -1.85 -21.08 -17.00
C SER A 151 -2.69 -21.30 -15.74
N LEU A 152 -3.04 -22.55 -15.43
CA LEU A 152 -3.84 -22.91 -14.25
C LEU A 152 -3.24 -22.38 -12.93
N PRO A 153 -1.92 -22.51 -12.66
CA PRO A 153 -1.31 -21.91 -11.47
C PRO A 153 -1.51 -20.39 -11.38
N ILE A 154 -1.42 -19.68 -12.51
CA ILE A 154 -1.66 -18.23 -12.55
C ILE A 154 -3.14 -17.93 -12.29
N GLN A 155 -4.08 -18.69 -12.84
CA GLN A 155 -5.52 -18.49 -12.56
C GLN A 155 -5.83 -18.69 -11.08
N ILE A 156 -5.28 -19.72 -10.44
CA ILE A 156 -5.41 -19.93 -8.98
C ILE A 156 -4.83 -18.74 -8.21
N ALA A 157 -3.65 -18.25 -8.60
CA ALA A 157 -3.04 -17.08 -7.98
C ALA A 157 -3.92 -15.83 -8.16
N VAL A 158 -4.55 -15.65 -9.31
CA VAL A 158 -5.46 -14.53 -9.56
C VAL A 158 -6.69 -14.59 -8.65
N LEU A 159 -7.34 -15.75 -8.54
CA LEU A 159 -8.51 -15.95 -7.66
C LEU A 159 -8.17 -15.75 -6.18
N THR A 160 -6.93 -16.06 -5.79
CA THR A 160 -6.41 -15.86 -4.43
C THR A 160 -5.65 -14.53 -4.27
N GLY A 161 -5.88 -13.57 -5.18
CA GLY A 161 -5.16 -12.29 -5.25
C GLY A 161 -5.21 -11.44 -3.97
N ALA A 162 -6.12 -11.70 -3.03
CA ALA A 162 -6.13 -11.04 -1.72
C ALA A 162 -4.81 -11.23 -0.97
N LEU A 163 -4.16 -12.38 -1.18
CA LEU A 163 -2.87 -12.72 -0.60
C LEU A 163 -1.73 -11.82 -1.11
N TYR A 164 -1.81 -11.26 -2.32
CA TYR A 164 -0.82 -10.29 -2.83
C TYR A 164 -0.66 -9.09 -1.90
N GLY A 165 -1.78 -8.52 -1.44
CA GLY A 165 -1.76 -7.32 -0.61
C GLY A 165 -1.29 -7.55 0.83
N VAL A 166 -1.14 -8.81 1.26
CA VAL A 166 -0.88 -9.18 2.65
C VAL A 166 0.61 -9.24 3.00
N LEU A 167 1.45 -9.77 2.10
CA LEU A 167 2.83 -10.16 2.45
C LEU A 167 3.64 -8.99 2.98
N VAL A 168 3.76 -7.93 2.18
CA VAL A 168 4.64 -6.79 2.48
C VAL A 168 4.15 -6.02 3.71
N PRO A 169 2.86 -5.59 3.80
CA PRO A 169 2.43 -4.78 4.93
C PRO A 169 2.60 -5.50 6.27
N LEU A 170 2.22 -6.78 6.34
CA LEU A 170 2.31 -7.54 7.59
C LEU A 170 3.76 -7.91 7.92
N THR A 171 4.59 -8.26 6.93
CA THR A 171 6.00 -8.58 7.17
C THR A 171 6.75 -7.37 7.71
N VAL A 172 6.54 -6.18 7.12
CA VAL A 172 7.16 -4.93 7.57
C VAL A 172 6.66 -4.56 8.98
N TYR A 173 5.35 -4.61 9.22
CA TYR A 173 4.77 -4.20 10.50
C TYR A 173 5.10 -5.14 11.66
N PHE A 174 5.15 -6.45 11.40
CA PHE A 174 5.44 -7.48 12.40
C PHE A 174 6.86 -8.04 12.35
N TRP A 175 7.77 -7.46 11.56
CA TRP A 175 9.12 -7.97 11.28
C TRP A 175 9.83 -8.57 12.50
N ARG A 176 9.87 -7.82 13.60
CA ARG A 176 10.57 -8.21 14.84
C ARG A 176 9.93 -9.34 15.62
N ARG A 177 8.66 -9.65 15.34
CA ARG A 177 7.81 -10.55 16.12
C ARG A 177 7.49 -11.84 15.38
N ILE A 178 7.64 -11.86 14.06
CA ILE A 178 7.59 -13.09 13.28
C ILE A 178 8.88 -13.89 13.49
N GLY A 179 8.77 -15.22 13.52
CA GLY A 179 9.91 -16.12 13.68
C GLY A 179 10.83 -16.08 12.46
N VAL A 180 12.09 -16.51 12.64
CA VAL A 180 13.10 -16.54 11.58
C VAL A 180 12.64 -17.33 10.34
N PRO A 181 12.01 -18.52 10.45
CA PRO A 181 11.54 -19.25 9.27
C PRO A 181 10.52 -18.44 8.45
N THR A 182 9.58 -17.77 9.12
CA THR A 182 8.59 -16.91 8.45
C THR A 182 9.25 -15.70 7.78
N ARG A 183 10.30 -15.13 8.37
CA ARG A 183 11.07 -14.03 7.74
C ARG A 183 11.76 -14.51 6.46
N ILE A 184 12.43 -15.65 6.52
CA ILE A 184 13.14 -16.22 5.36
C ILE A 184 12.13 -16.49 4.24
N LEU A 185 11.02 -17.15 4.55
CA LEU A 185 9.99 -17.46 3.54
C LEU A 185 9.38 -16.19 2.93
N ALA A 186 9.09 -15.17 3.74
CA ALA A 186 8.59 -13.90 3.24
C ALA A 186 9.61 -13.18 2.34
N LEU A 187 10.90 -13.19 2.71
CA LEU A 187 11.97 -12.64 1.88
C LEU A 187 12.10 -13.40 0.56
N LEU A 188 12.07 -14.74 0.58
CA LEU A 188 12.12 -15.56 -0.63
C LEU A 188 10.95 -15.26 -1.57
N GLY A 189 9.72 -15.15 -1.04
CA GLY A 189 8.55 -14.77 -1.84
C GLY A 189 8.67 -13.37 -2.44
N MET A 190 9.11 -12.38 -1.66
CA MET A 190 9.33 -11.03 -2.20
C MET A 190 10.44 -11.00 -3.27
N LEU A 191 11.55 -11.73 -3.06
CA LEU A 191 12.66 -11.82 -4.00
C LEU A 191 12.27 -12.55 -5.29
N SER A 192 11.48 -13.63 -5.22
CA SER A 192 10.99 -14.31 -6.42
C SER A 192 10.10 -13.39 -7.25
N TYR A 193 9.25 -12.60 -6.60
CA TYR A 193 8.37 -11.64 -7.27
C TYR A 193 9.16 -10.52 -7.93
N LEU A 194 10.18 -9.99 -7.24
CA LEU A 194 11.14 -9.06 -7.85
C LEU A 194 11.83 -9.69 -9.06
N GLY A 195 12.28 -10.94 -8.94
CA GLY A 195 12.91 -11.70 -10.02
C GLY A 195 12.02 -11.82 -11.26
N TYR A 196 10.73 -12.11 -11.08
CA TYR A 196 9.76 -12.12 -12.18
C TYR A 196 9.65 -10.74 -12.86
N PHE A 197 9.50 -9.65 -12.11
CA PHE A 197 9.36 -8.32 -12.69
C PHE A 197 10.62 -7.85 -13.43
N VAL A 198 11.80 -8.15 -12.87
CA VAL A 198 13.10 -7.94 -13.53
C VAL A 198 13.19 -8.77 -14.81
N TYR A 199 12.78 -10.04 -14.77
CA TYR A 199 12.82 -10.94 -15.93
C TYR A 199 11.99 -10.44 -17.11
N ILE A 200 10.76 -9.97 -16.87
CA ILE A 200 9.92 -9.37 -17.93
C ILE A 200 10.29 -7.91 -18.24
N GLY A 201 11.39 -7.42 -17.66
CA GLY A 201 11.89 -6.07 -17.88
C GLY A 201 10.92 -4.98 -17.43
N THR A 202 10.08 -5.20 -16.41
CA THR A 202 9.14 -4.18 -15.89
C THR A 202 9.44 -3.82 -14.44
N GLN A 203 9.04 -2.60 -14.04
CA GLN A 203 9.39 -2.05 -12.72
C GLN A 203 8.20 -1.85 -11.81
N LYS A 204 7.00 -2.17 -12.31
CA LYS A 204 5.74 -2.02 -11.56
C LYS A 204 5.80 -2.78 -10.24
N GLY A 205 6.12 -4.08 -10.26
CA GLY A 205 6.13 -4.91 -9.05
C GLY A 205 7.10 -4.40 -8.00
N VAL A 206 8.28 -3.91 -8.40
CA VAL A 206 9.25 -3.29 -7.49
C VAL A 206 8.66 -2.03 -6.83
N GLY A 207 8.03 -1.17 -7.64
CA GLY A 207 7.33 0.02 -7.16
C GLY A 207 6.23 -0.31 -6.16
N ASP A 208 5.43 -1.35 -6.43
CA ASP A 208 4.35 -1.78 -5.55
C ASP A 208 4.89 -2.24 -4.17
N LEU A 209 5.95 -3.07 -4.15
CA LEU A 209 6.58 -3.50 -2.89
C LEU A 209 7.14 -2.30 -2.12
N LEU A 210 7.78 -1.35 -2.79
CA LEU A 210 8.34 -0.15 -2.18
C LEU A 210 7.24 0.72 -1.54
N VAL A 211 6.15 0.99 -2.26
CA VAL A 211 5.02 1.78 -1.77
C VAL A 211 4.37 1.09 -0.56
N MET A 212 4.12 -0.21 -0.63
CA MET A 212 3.57 -0.98 0.51
C MET A 212 4.49 -0.94 1.73
N ALA A 213 5.80 -1.07 1.52
CA ALA A 213 6.79 -1.04 2.60
C ALA A 213 6.85 0.34 3.26
N VAL A 214 6.91 1.42 2.46
CA VAL A 214 6.90 2.81 2.96
C VAL A 214 5.62 3.09 3.76
N ALA A 215 4.45 2.70 3.23
CA ALA A 215 3.17 2.88 3.90
C ALA A 215 3.11 2.12 5.24
N ALA A 216 3.53 0.84 5.26
CA ALA A 216 3.56 0.04 6.48
C ALA A 216 4.59 0.56 7.51
N LEU A 217 5.70 1.13 7.05
CA LEU A 217 6.68 1.81 7.92
C LEU A 217 6.13 3.11 8.49
N ALA A 218 5.41 3.91 7.71
CA ALA A 218 4.75 5.11 8.21
C ALA A 218 3.78 4.76 9.34
N VAL A 219 3.02 3.65 9.20
CA VAL A 219 2.18 3.12 10.28
C VAL A 219 3.01 2.66 11.48
N SER A 220 4.16 2.02 11.26
CA SER A 220 5.00 1.43 12.31
C SER A 220 5.82 2.46 13.11
N ALA A 221 6.33 3.49 12.46
CA ALA A 221 7.37 4.41 12.96
C ALA A 221 6.85 5.46 13.94
N VAL A 222 5.55 5.80 13.88
CA VAL A 222 4.97 6.84 14.72
C VAL A 222 4.74 6.31 16.15
N PRO A 223 5.50 6.76 17.18
CA PRO A 223 5.45 6.18 18.52
C PRO A 223 4.14 6.57 19.25
N LEU A 224 3.30 5.59 19.57
CA LEU A 224 2.06 5.82 20.36
C LEU A 224 2.35 6.05 21.86
N GLU A 225 3.53 5.64 22.34
CA GLU A 225 3.75 5.36 23.77
C GLU A 225 4.39 6.48 24.58
N LYS A 226 4.90 7.54 23.95
CA LYS A 226 5.72 8.54 24.67
C LYS A 226 4.93 9.34 25.72
N ARG A 227 3.59 9.40 25.63
CA ARG A 227 2.73 10.11 26.59
C ARG A 227 2.20 9.24 27.75
N ARG A 228 2.03 7.92 27.57
CA ARG A 228 1.63 7.02 28.68
C ARG A 228 2.75 6.87 29.71
N ARG A 229 4.00 6.81 29.27
CA ARG A 229 5.16 6.71 30.18
C ARG A 229 5.52 8.02 30.86
N ALA A 230 5.10 9.18 30.34
CA ALA A 230 5.25 10.44 31.06
C ALA A 230 4.25 10.50 32.24
N ARG A 231 3.00 10.04 32.04
CA ARG A 231 2.01 9.94 33.12
C ARG A 231 2.28 8.80 34.12
N ALA A 232 2.76 7.64 33.65
CA ALA A 232 3.12 6.54 34.55
C ALA A 232 4.49 6.74 35.25
N ARG A 233 5.30 7.72 34.80
CA ARG A 233 6.58 8.07 35.45
C ARG A 233 6.41 8.92 36.70
N ASP A 234 5.27 9.59 36.87
CA ASP A 234 4.93 10.16 38.18
C ASP A 234 4.66 9.05 39.20
N ASP A 235 4.07 7.92 38.78
CA ASP A 235 3.68 6.86 39.72
C ASP A 235 4.76 5.80 40.02
N SER A 236 5.86 5.72 39.26
CA SER A 236 6.78 4.56 39.37
C SER A 236 8.26 4.89 39.12
N ARG A 237 8.88 5.54 40.11
CA ARG A 237 10.31 5.90 40.12
C ARG A 237 11.27 4.71 40.32
N SER A 238 10.81 3.45 40.41
CA SER A 238 11.63 2.37 40.99
C SER A 238 12.29 1.36 40.02
N ARG A 239 11.66 0.79 38.98
CA ARG A 239 12.31 -0.37 38.30
C ARG A 239 12.08 -0.43 36.78
N SER A 240 13.19 -0.65 36.06
CA SER A 240 13.29 -1.09 34.65
C SER A 240 13.37 -0.01 33.55
N THR A 241 14.61 0.45 33.28
CA THR A 241 14.97 1.43 32.24
C THR A 241 15.52 0.82 30.93
N SER A 242 15.53 -0.50 30.74
CA SER A 242 16.34 -1.10 29.65
C SER A 242 15.61 -1.37 28.30
N SER A 243 14.33 -1.77 28.27
CA SER A 243 13.72 -2.27 27.01
C SER A 243 13.37 -1.21 25.95
N SER A 244 13.38 0.08 26.33
CA SER A 244 12.97 1.19 25.45
C SER A 244 14.00 1.54 24.35
N LYS A 245 15.29 1.36 24.61
CA LYS A 245 16.35 1.78 23.68
C LYS A 245 16.42 0.89 22.43
N TYR A 246 16.13 -0.41 22.58
CA TYR A 246 16.23 -1.38 21.47
C TYR A 246 15.16 -1.23 20.39
N SER A 247 14.02 -0.59 20.69
CA SER A 247 12.92 -0.41 19.71
C SER A 247 13.22 0.65 18.65
N ARG A 248 13.88 1.76 19.02
CA ARG A 248 14.16 2.87 18.08
C ARG A 248 15.26 2.55 17.08
N ARG A 249 16.26 1.75 17.44
CA ARG A 249 17.39 1.43 16.56
C ARG A 249 16.94 0.64 15.32
N SER A 250 16.03 -0.31 15.46
CA SER A 250 15.58 -1.13 14.31
C SER A 250 14.74 -0.33 13.31
N SER A 251 13.86 0.58 13.77
CA SER A 251 13.02 1.38 12.86
C SER A 251 13.86 2.31 11.99
N ARG A 252 14.99 2.81 12.51
CA ARG A 252 15.94 3.63 11.73
C ARG A 252 16.60 2.80 10.62
N TRP A 253 17.05 1.59 10.93
CA TRP A 253 17.66 0.71 9.92
C TRP A 253 16.70 0.32 8.81
N ILE A 254 15.43 0.04 9.12
CA ILE A 254 14.45 -0.26 8.08
C ILE A 254 14.16 0.98 7.22
N ALA A 255 14.10 2.17 7.81
CA ALA A 255 13.96 3.41 7.05
C ALA A 255 15.17 3.66 6.13
N VAL A 256 16.39 3.46 6.61
CA VAL A 256 17.61 3.54 5.79
C VAL A 256 17.57 2.52 4.65
N ALA A 257 17.20 1.27 4.92
CA ALA A 257 17.07 0.24 3.90
C ALA A 257 16.06 0.65 2.81
N VAL A 258 14.91 1.20 3.20
CA VAL A 258 13.91 1.70 2.23
C VAL A 258 14.42 2.88 1.41
N VAL A 259 15.19 3.80 2.00
CA VAL A 259 15.81 4.91 1.25
C VAL A 259 16.83 4.38 0.25
N VAL A 260 17.73 3.49 0.68
CA VAL A 260 18.74 2.87 -0.19
C VAL A 260 18.09 2.10 -1.32
N LEU A 261 17.07 1.28 -1.02
CA LEU A 261 16.30 0.56 -2.03
C LEU A 261 15.57 1.51 -2.98
N GLY A 262 15.02 2.62 -2.48
CA GLY A 262 14.35 3.63 -3.29
C GLY A 262 15.32 4.36 -4.25
N VAL A 263 16.51 4.72 -3.79
CA VAL A 263 17.55 5.34 -4.63
C VAL A 263 18.06 4.34 -5.67
N GLY A 264 18.35 3.10 -5.27
CA GLY A 264 18.77 2.04 -6.18
C GLY A 264 17.69 1.73 -7.22
N PHE A 265 16.43 1.68 -6.81
CA PHE A 265 15.28 1.53 -7.71
C PHE A 265 15.20 2.67 -8.73
N PHE A 266 15.34 3.93 -8.30
CA PHE A 266 15.27 5.06 -9.20
C PHE A 266 16.46 5.10 -10.18
N GLY A 267 17.66 4.75 -9.72
CA GLY A 267 18.82 4.59 -10.60
C GLY A 267 18.61 3.50 -11.65
N TYR A 268 18.07 2.35 -11.24
CA TYR A 268 17.72 1.27 -12.16
C TYR A 268 16.58 1.66 -13.12
N LEU A 269 15.58 2.42 -12.66
CA LEU A 269 14.52 3.03 -13.49
C LEU A 269 15.11 3.91 -14.58
N ALA A 270 15.96 4.86 -14.20
CA ALA A 270 16.60 5.76 -15.15
C ALA A 270 17.39 4.97 -16.20
N ASN A 271 18.27 4.05 -15.77
CA ASN A 271 19.05 3.24 -16.69
C ASN A 271 18.19 2.45 -17.68
N ASN A 272 17.16 1.76 -17.19
CA ASN A 272 16.25 0.95 -18.00
C ASN A 272 15.43 1.80 -18.98
N GLN A 273 14.95 2.97 -18.56
CA GLN A 273 14.23 3.88 -19.45
C GLN A 273 15.15 4.48 -20.53
N GLY A 274 16.41 4.75 -20.18
CA GLY A 274 17.42 5.17 -21.15
C GLY A 274 17.59 4.14 -22.28
N ASP A 275 17.67 2.85 -21.92
CA ASP A 275 17.76 1.74 -22.88
C ASP A 275 16.51 1.60 -23.75
N ARG A 276 15.32 1.70 -23.16
CA ARG A 276 14.07 1.53 -23.91
C ARG A 276 13.86 2.62 -24.95
N VAL A 277 14.18 3.87 -24.59
CA VAL A 277 13.88 5.01 -25.44
C VAL A 277 14.82 5.08 -26.65
N GLN A 278 16.08 4.61 -26.54
CA GLN A 278 17.03 4.58 -27.65
C GLN A 278 16.53 3.82 -28.89
N GLY A 279 15.68 2.80 -28.70
CA GLY A 279 15.09 2.02 -29.79
C GLY A 279 13.75 2.54 -30.32
N THR A 280 13.30 3.73 -29.90
CA THR A 280 11.97 4.26 -30.22
C THR A 280 12.03 5.60 -30.93
N SER A 281 10.98 5.93 -31.68
CA SER A 281 10.80 7.26 -32.29
C SER A 281 10.76 8.40 -31.27
N PHE A 282 10.57 8.10 -29.99
CA PHE A 282 10.56 9.08 -28.90
C PHE A 282 11.96 9.51 -28.46
N ALA A 283 13.04 8.87 -28.92
CA ALA A 283 14.41 9.20 -28.50
C ALA A 283 14.76 10.68 -28.66
N ALA A 284 14.35 11.29 -29.78
CA ALA A 284 14.62 12.69 -30.10
C ALA A 284 13.92 13.68 -29.15
N GLN A 285 12.83 13.27 -28.49
CA GLN A 285 12.09 14.11 -27.54
C GLN A 285 12.80 14.23 -26.18
N PHE A 286 13.74 13.32 -25.89
CA PHE A 286 14.47 13.26 -24.62
C PHE A 286 15.96 13.49 -24.82
N THR A 287 16.31 14.65 -25.34
CA THR A 287 17.71 15.06 -25.52
C THR A 287 18.23 15.70 -24.22
N PRO A 288 19.12 15.04 -23.46
CA PRO A 288 19.68 15.61 -22.24
C PRO A 288 20.60 16.79 -22.54
N GLY A 289 20.52 17.84 -21.71
CA GLY A 289 21.43 18.98 -21.80
C GLY A 289 22.89 18.59 -21.47
N PRO A 290 23.88 19.39 -21.93
CA PRO A 290 25.29 19.04 -21.84
C PRO A 290 25.78 18.81 -20.40
N VAL A 291 25.24 19.54 -19.42
CA VAL A 291 25.57 19.38 -18.00
C VAL A 291 25.13 18.02 -17.46
N LEU A 292 23.92 17.57 -17.79
CA LEU A 292 23.43 16.29 -17.29
C LEU A 292 24.18 15.12 -17.95
N THR A 293 24.48 15.27 -19.24
CA THR A 293 25.26 14.32 -20.04
C THR A 293 26.70 14.19 -19.55
N SER A 294 27.37 15.29 -19.18
CA SER A 294 28.76 15.24 -18.69
C SER A 294 28.89 14.58 -17.32
N VAL A 295 27.88 14.74 -16.45
CA VAL A 295 27.88 14.16 -15.09
C VAL A 295 27.49 12.68 -15.10
N PHE A 296 26.48 12.30 -15.88
CA PHE A 296 25.88 10.96 -15.80
C PHE A 296 26.07 10.09 -17.03
N GLY A 297 26.60 10.64 -18.13
CA GLY A 297 26.60 10.01 -19.45
C GLY A 297 25.23 10.14 -20.13
N GLU A 298 25.22 10.13 -21.47
CA GLU A 298 24.03 10.40 -22.28
C GLU A 298 22.88 9.42 -21.99
N LYS A 299 23.19 8.12 -21.90
CA LYS A 299 22.19 7.07 -21.65
C LYS A 299 21.45 7.30 -20.33
N PHE A 300 22.17 7.48 -19.23
CA PHE A 300 21.55 7.67 -17.92
C PHE A 300 20.86 9.03 -17.82
N ALA A 301 21.46 10.09 -18.37
CA ALA A 301 20.84 11.42 -18.42
C ALA A 301 19.51 11.43 -19.18
N ARG A 302 19.45 10.78 -20.36
CA ARG A 302 18.19 10.54 -21.09
C ARG A 302 17.22 9.72 -20.25
N GLY A 303 17.71 8.67 -19.61
CA GLY A 303 16.95 7.84 -18.67
C GLY A 303 16.30 8.62 -17.54
N LEU A 304 17.02 9.58 -16.94
CA LEU A 304 16.50 10.49 -15.92
C LEU A 304 15.38 11.38 -16.47
N LEU A 305 15.57 11.95 -17.67
CA LEU A 305 14.53 12.75 -18.32
C LEU A 305 13.25 11.92 -18.53
N VAL A 306 13.40 10.70 -19.06
CA VAL A 306 12.26 9.79 -19.26
C VAL A 306 11.62 9.41 -17.93
N ALA A 307 12.40 9.13 -16.89
CA ALA A 307 11.89 8.82 -15.56
C ALA A 307 11.11 9.99 -14.94
N THR A 308 11.49 11.24 -15.22
CA THR A 308 10.74 12.44 -14.80
C THR A 308 9.50 12.72 -15.66
N TYR A 309 9.54 12.35 -16.94
CA TYR A 309 8.39 12.35 -17.84
C TYR A 309 7.36 11.27 -17.47
N TYR A 310 7.83 10.16 -16.93
CA TYR A 310 7.02 8.99 -16.61
C TYR A 310 5.81 9.29 -15.70
N PRO A 311 5.93 10.00 -14.56
CA PRO A 311 4.77 10.37 -13.75
C PRO A 311 3.94 11.54 -14.29
N THR A 312 4.39 12.23 -15.36
CA THR A 312 3.73 13.45 -15.85
C THR A 312 2.99 13.28 -17.17
N HIS A 313 3.36 12.33 -18.02
CA HIS A 313 2.69 12.14 -19.31
C HIS A 313 1.24 11.68 -19.19
N GLY A 314 0.85 11.07 -18.07
CA GLY A 314 -0.54 10.74 -17.79
C GLY A 314 -1.47 11.96 -17.82
N TYR A 315 -0.96 13.15 -17.48
CA TYR A 315 -1.72 14.40 -17.56
C TYR A 315 -1.94 14.88 -19.01
N ILE A 316 -1.05 14.53 -19.94
CA ILE A 316 -1.27 14.76 -21.38
C ILE A 316 -2.47 13.93 -21.82
N GLY A 317 -2.46 12.63 -21.50
CA GLY A 317 -3.60 11.75 -21.76
C GLY A 317 -4.88 12.32 -21.16
N LEU A 318 -4.87 12.73 -19.89
CA LEU A 318 -6.02 13.36 -19.24
C LEU A 318 -6.53 14.61 -19.97
N SER A 319 -5.63 15.49 -20.44
CA SER A 319 -6.04 16.70 -21.17
C SER A 319 -6.87 16.39 -22.42
N LYS A 320 -6.48 15.34 -23.15
CA LYS A 320 -7.20 14.86 -24.36
C LYS A 320 -8.51 14.18 -24.00
N ASN A 321 -8.52 13.39 -22.92
CA ASN A 321 -9.73 12.70 -22.47
C ASN A 321 -10.81 13.68 -21.98
N LEU A 322 -10.44 14.87 -21.48
CA LEU A 322 -11.39 15.91 -21.08
C LEU A 322 -12.21 16.50 -22.25
N GLU A 323 -11.75 16.30 -23.49
CA GLU A 323 -12.41 16.81 -24.71
C GLU A 323 -13.34 15.79 -25.35
N VAL A 324 -13.25 14.51 -24.93
CA VAL A 324 -14.10 13.44 -25.44
C VAL A 324 -15.46 13.48 -24.71
N PRO A 325 -16.60 13.38 -25.41
CA PRO A 325 -17.90 13.36 -24.75
C PRO A 325 -18.09 12.08 -23.94
N PHE A 326 -18.84 12.16 -22.83
CA PHE A 326 -19.12 11.00 -21.99
C PHE A 326 -19.91 9.93 -22.75
N GLU A 327 -19.45 8.69 -22.61
CA GLU A 327 -20.16 7.47 -23.00
C GLU A 327 -19.95 6.47 -21.87
N TRP A 328 -21.03 5.81 -21.45
CA TRP A 328 -20.98 4.93 -20.30
C TRP A 328 -20.38 3.58 -20.69
N ALA A 329 -19.26 3.19 -20.07
CA ALA A 329 -18.57 1.93 -20.33
C ALA A 329 -19.17 0.73 -19.55
N GLU A 330 -20.47 0.79 -19.26
CA GLU A 330 -21.25 -0.29 -18.65
C GLU A 330 -20.74 -0.78 -17.27
N GLY A 331 -19.98 0.04 -16.53
CA GLY A 331 -19.38 -0.33 -15.26
C GLY A 331 -18.01 -1.03 -15.37
N PHE A 332 -17.48 -1.17 -16.59
CA PHE A 332 -16.22 -1.87 -16.86
C PHE A 332 -15.05 -0.94 -17.22
N GLY A 333 -15.33 0.32 -17.57
CA GLY A 333 -14.30 1.27 -18.00
C GLY A 333 -13.28 1.58 -16.90
N GLY A 334 -13.72 1.64 -15.64
CA GLY A 334 -12.84 1.81 -14.48
C GLY A 334 -12.12 0.53 -14.07
N MET A 335 -12.48 -0.63 -14.62
CA MET A 335 -12.01 -1.94 -14.17
C MET A 335 -11.54 -2.85 -15.34
N PRO A 336 -10.42 -2.53 -16.01
CA PRO A 336 -9.92 -3.32 -17.15
C PRO A 336 -9.73 -4.80 -16.86
N ALA A 337 -9.34 -5.16 -15.63
CA ALA A 337 -9.27 -6.55 -15.22
C ALA A 337 -10.62 -7.28 -15.32
N LEU A 338 -11.72 -6.66 -14.87
CA LEU A 338 -13.06 -7.25 -14.93
C LEU A 338 -13.60 -7.26 -16.36
N ALA A 339 -13.33 -6.20 -17.13
CA ALA A 339 -13.65 -6.15 -18.55
C ALA A 339 -13.06 -7.35 -19.29
N SER A 340 -11.77 -7.64 -19.03
CA SER A 340 -11.10 -8.78 -19.65
C SER A 340 -11.70 -10.14 -19.28
N TYR A 341 -12.41 -10.25 -18.14
CA TYR A 341 -13.13 -11.46 -17.76
C TYR A 341 -14.49 -11.56 -18.44
N LYS A 342 -15.21 -10.44 -18.61
CA LYS A 342 -16.43 -10.38 -19.42
C LYS A 342 -16.13 -10.92 -20.81
N THR A 343 -15.16 -10.34 -21.50
CA THR A 343 -14.79 -10.74 -22.86
C THR A 343 -14.32 -12.20 -22.93
N GLN A 344 -13.48 -12.64 -21.98
CA GLN A 344 -12.93 -13.99 -22.00
C GLN A 344 -13.97 -15.09 -21.75
N TYR A 345 -14.91 -14.88 -20.82
CA TYR A 345 -15.81 -15.96 -20.37
C TYR A 345 -17.26 -15.80 -20.81
N LEU A 346 -17.70 -14.57 -21.08
CA LEU A 346 -19.06 -14.27 -21.53
C LEU A 346 -19.11 -13.93 -23.04
N GLY A 347 -17.95 -13.71 -23.67
CA GLY A 347 -17.86 -13.28 -25.07
C GLY A 347 -18.37 -11.86 -25.29
N GLY A 348 -18.64 -11.53 -26.55
CA GLY A 348 -19.15 -10.22 -26.97
C GLY A 348 -18.05 -9.18 -27.24
N ALA A 349 -18.48 -7.94 -27.51
CA ALA A 349 -17.58 -6.81 -27.73
C ALA A 349 -16.82 -6.46 -26.43
N ASP A 350 -15.56 -6.04 -26.58
CA ASP A 350 -14.75 -5.64 -25.43
C ASP A 350 -15.28 -4.31 -24.87
N PRO A 351 -15.83 -4.27 -23.64
CA PRO A 351 -16.37 -3.04 -23.08
C PRO A 351 -15.28 -1.98 -22.85
N LEU A 352 -13.99 -2.33 -22.91
CA LEU A 352 -12.91 -1.35 -22.87
C LEU A 352 -12.87 -0.44 -24.10
N GLU A 353 -13.46 -0.84 -25.22
CA GLU A 353 -13.60 0.02 -26.40
C GLU A 353 -14.44 1.26 -26.09
N LEU A 354 -15.37 1.17 -25.13
CA LEU A 354 -16.20 2.27 -24.66
C LEU A 354 -15.50 3.18 -23.64
N SER A 355 -14.33 2.78 -23.13
CA SER A 355 -13.60 3.58 -22.13
C SER A 355 -13.05 4.87 -22.73
N TYR A 356 -12.95 5.92 -21.91
CA TYR A 356 -12.36 7.19 -22.30
C TYR A 356 -10.96 7.03 -22.93
N PRO A 357 -10.01 6.25 -22.36
CA PRO A 357 -8.70 6.06 -22.97
C PRO A 357 -8.78 5.50 -24.40
N SER A 358 -9.56 4.45 -24.63
CA SER A 358 -9.71 3.82 -25.96
C SER A 358 -10.36 4.77 -26.97
N ARG A 359 -11.43 5.47 -26.57
CA ARG A 359 -12.12 6.44 -27.42
C ARG A 359 -11.24 7.65 -27.74
N THR A 360 -10.45 8.10 -26.77
CA THR A 360 -9.47 9.17 -26.97
C THR A 360 -8.39 8.75 -27.96
N GLU A 361 -7.91 7.52 -27.89
CA GLU A 361 -6.95 6.98 -28.87
C GLU A 361 -7.56 7.00 -30.28
N ALA A 362 -8.81 6.54 -30.44
CA ALA A 362 -9.50 6.54 -31.72
C ALA A 362 -9.68 7.95 -32.34
N VAL A 363 -9.93 8.97 -31.50
CA VAL A 363 -10.17 10.35 -31.96
C VAL A 363 -8.89 11.15 -32.15
N THR A 364 -7.91 11.00 -31.25
CA THR A 364 -6.73 11.88 -31.18
C THR A 364 -5.43 11.22 -31.60
N GLY A 365 -5.42 9.89 -31.75
CA GLY A 365 -4.19 9.11 -31.96
C GLY A 365 -3.30 8.99 -30.72
N TRP A 366 -3.73 9.48 -29.54
CA TRP A 366 -2.96 9.30 -28.30
C TRP A 366 -2.95 7.81 -27.89
N PRO A 367 -1.78 7.16 -27.81
CA PRO A 367 -1.73 5.70 -27.72
C PRO A 367 -2.00 5.21 -26.29
N ALA A 368 -3.27 5.05 -25.91
CA ALA A 368 -3.71 4.74 -24.56
C ALA A 368 -3.23 3.38 -24.04
N GLY A 369 -2.96 2.43 -24.94
CA GLY A 369 -2.35 1.14 -24.59
C GLY A 369 -0.84 1.18 -24.31
N LYS A 370 -0.13 2.23 -24.78
CA LYS A 370 1.34 2.35 -24.67
C LYS A 370 1.77 3.42 -23.69
N LEU A 371 1.06 4.53 -23.67
CA LEU A 371 1.27 5.66 -22.77
C LEU A 371 0.15 5.68 -21.73
N TRP A 372 0.51 6.07 -20.52
CA TRP A 372 -0.45 6.16 -19.46
C TRP A 372 -1.44 7.31 -19.70
N ALA A 373 -2.67 7.08 -19.25
CA ALA A 373 -3.62 8.12 -18.90
C ALA A 373 -3.90 7.97 -17.41
N THR A 374 -3.87 9.08 -16.66
CA THR A 374 -4.07 9.12 -15.19
C THR A 374 -5.24 8.23 -14.76
N VAL A 375 -5.41 7.95 -13.47
CA VAL A 375 -6.56 7.16 -13.00
C VAL A 375 -7.92 7.75 -13.40
N TYR A 376 -8.00 9.06 -13.66
CA TYR A 376 -9.27 9.76 -13.79
C TYR A 376 -10.10 9.39 -15.03
N PRO A 377 -9.57 9.27 -16.27
CA PRO A 377 -10.38 8.84 -17.41
C PRO A 377 -10.90 7.41 -17.27
N TRP A 378 -10.14 6.52 -16.63
CA TRP A 378 -10.62 5.18 -16.29
C TRP A 378 -11.84 5.27 -15.37
N LEU A 379 -11.76 6.01 -14.26
CA LEU A 379 -12.90 6.23 -13.37
C LEU A 379 -14.07 6.96 -14.05
N ALA A 380 -13.77 7.97 -14.87
CA ALA A 380 -14.76 8.78 -15.55
C ALA A 380 -15.54 7.99 -16.60
N SER A 381 -14.99 6.88 -17.10
CA SER A 381 -15.68 6.00 -18.07
C SER A 381 -16.99 5.44 -17.50
N ASP A 382 -17.09 5.32 -16.18
CA ASP A 382 -18.32 4.87 -15.51
C ASP A 382 -18.95 5.93 -14.60
N LEU A 383 -18.19 6.99 -14.24
CA LEU A 383 -18.62 7.99 -13.26
C LEU A 383 -18.79 9.40 -13.83
N THR A 384 -18.41 9.67 -15.08
CA THR A 384 -18.11 11.01 -15.62
C THR A 384 -16.92 11.68 -14.89
N PHE A 385 -16.36 12.78 -15.44
CA PHE A 385 -15.29 13.51 -14.75
C PHE A 385 -15.73 14.09 -13.40
N PRO A 386 -16.89 14.78 -13.27
CA PRO A 386 -17.40 15.20 -11.96
C PRO A 386 -17.54 14.06 -10.96
N GLY A 387 -18.04 12.90 -11.38
CA GLY A 387 -18.16 11.73 -10.50
C GLY A 387 -16.79 11.13 -10.13
N ALA A 388 -15.81 11.15 -11.03
CA ALA A 388 -14.43 10.76 -10.71
C ALA A 388 -13.81 11.71 -9.66
N ALA A 389 -14.07 13.01 -9.72
CA ALA A 389 -13.64 13.96 -8.70
C ALA A 389 -14.33 13.70 -7.34
N MET A 390 -15.64 13.44 -7.33
CA MET A 390 -16.37 13.04 -6.12
C MET A 390 -15.89 11.71 -5.54
N PHE A 391 -15.56 10.74 -6.39
CA PHE A 391 -15.00 9.46 -5.98
C PHE A 391 -13.69 9.64 -5.19
N MET A 392 -12.88 10.64 -5.52
CA MET A 392 -11.68 10.95 -4.75
C MET A 392 -11.98 11.36 -3.29
N ALA A 393 -13.15 11.95 -3.01
CA ALA A 393 -13.58 12.17 -1.64
C ALA A 393 -13.81 10.85 -0.87
N LEU A 394 -14.41 9.84 -1.54
CA LEU A 394 -14.57 8.51 -0.96
C LEU A 394 -13.20 7.86 -0.67
N VAL A 395 -12.25 7.98 -1.61
CA VAL A 395 -10.88 7.48 -1.42
C VAL A 395 -10.20 8.15 -0.22
N GLY A 396 -10.27 9.47 -0.11
CA GLY A 396 -9.71 10.22 1.01
C GLY A 396 -10.33 9.82 2.34
N TRP A 397 -11.65 9.70 2.38
CA TRP A 397 -12.39 9.25 3.56
C TRP A 397 -11.99 7.83 3.99
N PHE A 398 -11.86 6.92 3.02
CA PHE A 398 -11.50 5.53 3.26
C PHE A 398 -10.05 5.41 3.75
N MET A 399 -9.12 6.15 3.12
CA MET A 399 -7.72 6.19 3.54
C MET A 399 -7.57 6.63 5.01
N ALA A 400 -8.30 7.66 5.44
CA ALA A 400 -8.29 8.11 6.83
C ALA A 400 -8.78 7.02 7.79
N ARG A 401 -9.84 6.29 7.44
CA ARG A 401 -10.34 5.17 8.25
C ARG A 401 -9.32 4.05 8.36
N MET A 402 -8.70 3.65 7.24
CA MET A 402 -7.71 2.58 7.22
C MET A 402 -6.45 2.98 8.00
N TRP A 403 -6.03 4.23 7.89
CA TRP A 403 -4.95 4.79 8.71
C TRP A 403 -5.26 4.71 10.20
N ILE A 404 -6.45 5.15 10.63
CA ILE A 404 -6.86 5.08 12.03
C ILE A 404 -6.95 3.63 12.50
N GLY A 405 -7.58 2.74 11.74
CA GLY A 405 -7.69 1.32 12.07
C GLY A 405 -6.32 0.66 12.22
N ALA A 406 -5.41 0.90 11.28
CA ALA A 406 -4.04 0.36 11.31
C ALA A 406 -3.23 0.90 12.50
N ARG A 407 -3.37 2.19 12.83
CA ARG A 407 -2.57 2.89 13.85
C ARG A 407 -3.12 2.71 15.26
N VAL A 408 -4.41 2.98 15.43
CA VAL A 408 -5.07 3.10 16.73
C VAL A 408 -5.66 1.75 17.14
N GLU A 409 -6.40 1.11 16.24
CA GLU A 409 -7.01 -0.21 16.49
C GLU A 409 -6.01 -1.36 16.30
N ARG A 410 -4.89 -1.09 15.63
CA ARG A 410 -3.85 -2.06 15.28
C ARG A 410 -4.41 -3.23 14.46
N ASP A 411 -5.39 -2.90 13.64
CA ASP A 411 -6.10 -3.85 12.83
C ASP A 411 -5.25 -4.25 11.60
N PRO A 412 -4.84 -5.53 11.47
CA PRO A 412 -4.02 -5.98 10.34
C PRO A 412 -4.71 -5.79 8.98
N LEU A 413 -6.04 -5.94 8.92
CA LEU A 413 -6.80 -5.74 7.68
C LEU A 413 -6.80 -4.28 7.25
N SER A 414 -7.05 -3.35 8.18
CA SER A 414 -6.94 -1.92 7.93
C SER A 414 -5.52 -1.51 7.48
N LEU A 415 -4.48 -2.14 8.03
CA LEU A 415 -3.09 -1.92 7.57
C LEU A 415 -2.89 -2.37 6.12
N VAL A 416 -3.36 -3.56 5.76
CA VAL A 416 -3.27 -4.08 4.39
C VAL A 416 -4.01 -3.17 3.41
N LEU A 417 -5.25 -2.80 3.73
CA LEU A 417 -6.06 -1.90 2.90
C LEU A 417 -5.47 -0.49 2.82
N PHE A 418 -4.88 0.03 3.90
CA PHE A 418 -4.15 1.30 3.87
C PHE A 418 -3.00 1.25 2.86
N CYS A 419 -2.23 0.17 2.84
CA CYS A 419 -1.14 0.00 1.88
C CYS A 419 -1.65 -0.14 0.43
N GLN A 420 -2.80 -0.79 0.19
CA GLN A 420 -3.43 -0.82 -1.13
C GLN A 420 -3.86 0.57 -1.58
N VAL A 421 -4.51 1.36 -0.72
CA VAL A 421 -4.87 2.76 -1.04
C VAL A 421 -3.61 3.61 -1.27
N ALA A 422 -2.50 3.34 -0.59
CA ALA A 422 -1.24 4.01 -0.87
C ALA A 422 -0.70 3.69 -2.28
N ILE A 423 -0.83 2.45 -2.75
CA ILE A 423 -0.55 2.08 -4.16
C ILE A 423 -1.47 2.88 -5.08
N PHE A 424 -2.78 2.88 -4.83
CA PHE A 424 -3.73 3.65 -5.65
C PHE A 424 -3.29 5.11 -5.80
N ILE A 425 -2.99 5.80 -4.69
CA ILE A 425 -2.53 7.20 -4.70
C ILE A 425 -1.21 7.37 -5.46
N ALA A 426 -0.25 6.45 -5.28
CA ALA A 426 1.02 6.50 -5.99
C ALA A 426 0.88 6.33 -7.51
N TYR A 427 -0.19 5.69 -7.98
CA TYR A 427 -0.46 5.51 -9.41
C TYR A 427 -1.53 6.46 -9.97
N VAL A 428 -2.11 7.36 -9.17
CA VAL A 428 -3.08 8.37 -9.67
C VAL A 428 -2.56 9.12 -10.91
N PRO A 429 -1.30 9.61 -10.96
CA PRO A 429 -0.77 10.29 -12.15
C PRO A 429 -0.48 9.36 -13.34
N ALA A 430 -0.46 8.05 -13.09
CA ALA A 430 -0.16 7.03 -14.07
C ALA A 430 -1.46 6.37 -14.58
N ASN A 431 -2.10 5.46 -13.84
CA ASN A 431 -3.26 4.69 -14.28
C ASN A 431 -4.07 4.13 -13.08
N ASN A 432 -5.14 3.37 -13.34
CA ASN A 432 -5.85 2.63 -12.28
C ASN A 432 -5.16 1.31 -11.91
N GLN A 433 -3.94 1.39 -11.36
CA GLN A 433 -3.07 0.22 -11.25
C GLN A 433 -3.65 -0.95 -10.46
N LEU A 434 -4.52 -0.70 -9.48
CA LEU A 434 -5.20 -1.73 -8.69
C LEU A 434 -6.25 -2.50 -9.50
N MET A 435 -6.90 -1.85 -10.46
CA MET A 435 -7.94 -2.49 -11.29
C MET A 435 -7.45 -2.93 -12.66
N THR A 436 -6.20 -2.64 -13.03
CA THR A 436 -5.63 -3.07 -14.32
C THR A 436 -5.27 -4.57 -14.33
N ALA A 437 -4.59 -5.07 -13.28
CA ALA A 437 -4.18 -6.47 -13.23
C ALA A 437 -5.25 -7.32 -12.51
N ARG A 438 -5.55 -8.50 -13.04
CA ARG A 438 -6.62 -9.36 -12.49
C ARG A 438 -6.40 -9.72 -11.03
N TYR A 439 -5.18 -10.12 -10.66
CA TYR A 439 -4.88 -10.49 -9.26
C TYR A 439 -4.98 -9.30 -8.29
N THR A 440 -4.62 -8.08 -8.71
CA THR A 440 -4.77 -6.90 -7.85
C THR A 440 -6.23 -6.49 -7.71
N ALA A 441 -7.01 -6.58 -8.79
CA ALA A 441 -8.42 -6.22 -8.80
C ALA A 441 -9.24 -7.18 -7.91
N VAL A 442 -9.11 -8.49 -8.15
CA VAL A 442 -9.73 -9.53 -7.33
C VAL A 442 -9.27 -9.38 -5.88
N GLY A 443 -7.96 -9.19 -5.65
CA GLY A 443 -7.43 -9.05 -4.31
C GLY A 443 -7.99 -7.86 -3.54
N LEU A 444 -8.07 -6.68 -4.17
CA LEU A 444 -8.67 -5.50 -3.55
C LEU A 444 -10.15 -5.73 -3.24
N ILE A 445 -10.93 -6.25 -4.21
CA ILE A 445 -12.37 -6.51 -4.03
C ILE A 445 -12.58 -7.49 -2.87
N THR A 446 -11.85 -8.61 -2.83
CA THR A 446 -11.93 -9.58 -1.73
C THR A 446 -11.61 -8.95 -0.39
N LEU A 447 -10.55 -8.13 -0.28
CA LEU A 447 -10.18 -7.46 0.97
C LEU A 447 -11.25 -6.45 1.41
N LEU A 448 -11.87 -5.73 0.48
CA LEU A 448 -12.99 -4.83 0.74
C LEU A 448 -14.23 -5.58 1.23
N VAL A 449 -14.58 -6.70 0.58
CA VAL A 449 -15.69 -7.57 1.00
C VAL A 449 -15.44 -8.11 2.42
N VAL A 450 -14.25 -8.61 2.73
CA VAL A 450 -13.89 -9.08 4.07
C VAL A 450 -14.00 -7.95 5.10
N TYR A 451 -13.56 -6.74 4.75
CA TYR A 451 -13.66 -5.57 5.62
C TYR A 451 -15.12 -5.20 5.92
N VAL A 452 -15.97 -5.16 4.90
CA VAL A 452 -17.41 -4.88 5.04
C VAL A 452 -18.09 -6.00 5.83
N ALA A 453 -17.88 -7.27 5.46
CA ALA A 453 -18.47 -8.42 6.16
C ALA A 453 -18.11 -8.44 7.64
N ARG A 454 -16.84 -8.17 7.99
CA ARG A 454 -16.42 -8.04 9.39
C ARG A 454 -17.13 -6.88 10.11
N SER A 455 -17.39 -5.78 9.42
CA SER A 455 -18.13 -4.65 10.00
C SER A 455 -19.61 -4.95 10.24
N LEU A 456 -20.22 -5.83 9.44
CA LEU A 456 -21.61 -6.27 9.57
C LEU A 456 -21.77 -7.39 10.62
N VAL A 457 -20.93 -8.43 10.56
CA VAL A 457 -20.97 -9.58 11.48
C VAL A 457 -20.52 -9.21 12.88
N GLY A 458 -19.63 -8.21 13.01
CA GLY A 458 -19.26 -7.62 14.29
C GLY A 458 -20.37 -6.78 14.94
N GLY A 459 -21.64 -7.16 14.73
CA GLY A 459 -22.90 -6.46 15.06
C GLY A 459 -23.08 -6.00 16.51
N GLU A 460 -22.15 -6.32 17.40
CA GLU A 460 -21.90 -5.52 18.59
C GLU A 460 -20.41 -5.22 18.71
N ARG A 461 -19.96 -4.08 18.18
CA ARG A 461 -18.88 -3.36 18.88
C ARG A 461 -19.41 -3.22 20.31
N PRO A 462 -18.77 -3.81 21.35
CA PRO A 462 -19.34 -3.90 22.69
C PRO A 462 -20.03 -2.59 23.04
N ARG A 463 -21.37 -2.63 23.12
CA ARG A 463 -22.18 -1.41 23.17
C ARG A 463 -21.64 -0.55 24.31
N LEU A 464 -21.11 0.61 23.93
CA LEU A 464 -20.46 1.63 24.76
C LEU A 464 -21.32 2.18 25.91
N ASN A 465 -22.55 1.72 26.03
CA ASN A 465 -23.55 2.18 27.00
C ASN A 465 -23.83 1.17 28.11
N ALA A 466 -23.16 0.01 28.16
CA ALA A 466 -23.01 -0.61 29.47
C ALA A 466 -22.28 0.44 30.31
N PRO A 467 -22.92 1.06 31.32
CA PRO A 467 -22.21 1.95 32.21
C PRO A 467 -20.99 1.17 32.63
N TRP A 468 -19.84 1.84 32.68
CA TRP A 468 -18.81 1.41 33.60
C TRP A 468 -19.49 1.49 34.96
N ARG A 469 -20.30 0.48 35.33
CA ARG A 469 -20.58 0.17 36.71
C ARG A 469 -19.19 0.03 37.23
N GLU A 470 -18.79 1.01 38.01
CA GLU A 470 -17.69 0.87 38.95
C GLU A 470 -17.89 -0.52 39.54
N ARG A 471 -17.17 -1.50 39.00
CA ARG A 471 -16.63 -2.53 39.85
C ARG A 471 -15.67 -1.69 40.68
N SER A 472 -16.22 -1.04 41.70
CA SER A 472 -15.48 -0.63 42.88
C SER A 472 -14.51 -1.78 43.07
N PRO A 473 -13.18 -1.54 43.04
CA PRO A 473 -12.24 -2.60 43.35
C PRO A 473 -12.86 -3.29 44.56
N ARG A 474 -13.21 -4.58 44.43
CA ARG A 474 -13.57 -5.34 45.61
C ARG A 474 -12.38 -5.07 46.49
N VAL A 475 -12.59 -4.26 47.52
CA VAL A 475 -11.71 -4.22 48.66
C VAL A 475 -11.70 -5.68 49.00
N VAL A 476 -10.61 -6.36 48.64
CA VAL A 476 -10.31 -7.65 49.20
C VAL A 476 -10.14 -7.24 50.64
N GLU A 477 -11.23 -7.32 51.41
CA GLU A 477 -11.15 -7.23 52.85
C GLU A 477 -10.04 -8.20 53.19
N PRO A 478 -8.97 -7.74 53.86
CA PRO A 478 -7.91 -8.63 54.27
C PRO A 478 -8.60 -9.77 55.00
N ALA A 479 -8.50 -10.97 54.43
CA ALA A 479 -9.00 -12.17 55.08
C ALA A 479 -8.45 -12.13 56.50
N ASP A 480 -9.37 -12.14 57.48
CA ASP A 480 -9.08 -11.99 58.88
C ASP A 480 -7.79 -12.73 59.24
N ALA A 481 -6.75 -11.94 59.54
CA ALA A 481 -5.56 -12.45 60.17
C ALA A 481 -6.00 -12.92 61.57
N SER A 482 -6.35 -14.20 61.67
CA SER A 482 -6.57 -14.88 62.95
C SER A 482 -5.33 -14.64 63.84
N PRO A 483 -5.48 -14.09 65.05
CA PRO A 483 -4.36 -13.78 65.95
C PRO A 483 -3.64 -14.99 66.56
N ASP A 484 -4.05 -16.24 66.27
CA ASP A 484 -3.66 -17.40 67.09
C ASP A 484 -2.44 -18.23 66.62
N ALA A 485 -1.59 -17.71 65.73
CA ALA A 485 -0.43 -18.46 65.23
C ALA A 485 0.92 -18.11 65.90
N LEU A 486 0.91 -17.78 67.20
CA LEU A 486 2.12 -17.64 68.02
C LEU A 486 2.10 -18.59 69.22
N ALA A 487 2.33 -19.87 68.96
CA ALA A 487 2.93 -20.79 69.93
C ALA A 487 3.32 -22.10 69.24
N ARG A 488 4.63 -22.36 69.11
CA ARG A 488 5.32 -23.53 69.71
C ARG A 488 6.76 -23.69 69.20
N PRO A 489 7.60 -24.39 69.97
CA PRO A 489 9.01 -24.07 70.16
C PRO A 489 9.96 -25.07 69.49
N ASP A 490 11.23 -24.77 69.69
CA ASP A 490 12.43 -25.54 69.42
C ASP A 490 12.33 -27.07 69.57
N GLY A 491 13.10 -27.74 68.71
CA GLY A 491 13.36 -29.18 68.70
C GLY A 491 14.02 -29.52 67.37
N ASP A 492 15.30 -29.23 67.19
CA ASP A 492 16.45 -30.07 67.56
C ASP A 492 16.63 -31.32 66.65
N SER A 493 17.91 -31.55 66.35
CA SER A 493 18.54 -32.77 65.87
C SER A 493 18.39 -33.21 64.41
N GLY A 494 19.54 -33.10 63.71
CA GLY A 494 20.21 -34.29 63.19
C GLY A 494 19.99 -34.66 61.72
N GLY A 495 21.09 -35.00 61.03
CA GLY A 495 21.02 -35.91 59.89
C GLY A 495 21.85 -35.53 58.67
N ALA A 496 23.13 -35.86 58.78
CA ALA A 496 24.08 -36.30 57.75
C ALA A 496 23.61 -36.65 56.32
N ALA A 497 24.62 -36.53 55.42
CA ALA A 497 24.98 -37.41 54.31
C ALA A 497 24.37 -37.19 52.91
N GLU A 498 25.23 -36.60 52.06
CA GLU A 498 25.75 -37.14 50.78
C GLU A 498 24.87 -37.34 49.53
N PRO A 499 25.51 -37.37 48.33
CA PRO A 499 24.90 -37.05 47.03
C PRO A 499 24.55 -38.29 46.21
N ASP A 500 23.70 -38.16 45.19
CA ASP A 500 23.95 -38.85 43.92
C ASP A 500 23.11 -38.38 42.71
N THR A 501 23.83 -38.24 41.60
CA THR A 501 23.53 -38.54 40.19
C THR A 501 22.07 -38.67 39.68
N LEU A 502 21.72 -37.87 38.66
CA LEU A 502 21.55 -38.29 37.24
C LEU A 502 21.39 -37.08 36.31
#